data_AF-A0A378IBC2-F1
#
_entry.id   AF-A0A378IBC2-F1
#
_cell.length_a   1.000
_cell.length_b   1.000
_cell.length_c   1.000
_cell.angle_alpha   90.00
_cell.angle_beta   90.00
_cell.angle_gamma   90.00
#
_symmetry.space_group_name_H-M   'P 1'
#
loop_
_entity.id
_entity.type
_entity.pdbx_description
1 polymer ?
#
loop_
_entity_poly.entity_id
_entity_poly.type
_entity_poly.pdbx_seq_one_letter_code
_entity_poly.pdbx_strand_id
1 'polypeptide(L)'
;MKKSIDDAMSLHNPRLLSASYFAFLAIIGTILIDTLLVLFGLEQILPVFVAVVLAGFTAGVFGFLFGKKIVHCPRPYRLRVFLYGLFMTLSALPFYDFLFLYILKEYDTYLELIPHSHSLISVYLFILINSFIIVGWWLAILSGLAAVYLRGHLVYIILHSELEQHDFCIKRKTITRHKRL
;
A
#
# COMPACT_ATOMS: atom_id res chain seq x y z
N MET A 1 10.19 13.79 32.58
CA MET A 1 9.65 12.88 31.53
C MET A 1 8.88 13.73 30.52
N LYS A 2 9.55 14.19 29.45
CA LYS A 2 9.06 15.25 28.54
C LYS A 2 8.00 14.66 27.60
N LYS A 3 6.77 15.18 27.71
CA LYS A 3 5.61 14.83 26.91
C LYS A 3 5.95 15.10 25.43
N SER A 4 6.32 14.06 24.68
CA SER A 4 6.50 14.13 23.23
C SER A 4 5.13 14.37 22.61
N ILE A 5 4.74 15.64 22.53
CA ILE A 5 3.65 16.09 21.68
C ILE A 5 3.90 15.44 20.33
N ASP A 6 2.90 14.69 19.86
CA ASP A 6 2.99 13.73 18.77
C ASP A 6 3.57 14.36 17.50
N ASP A 7 4.88 14.30 17.40
CA ASP A 7 5.73 14.84 16.34
C ASP A 7 5.39 14.20 14.96
N ALA A 8 4.69 13.07 14.95
CA ALA A 8 4.07 12.47 13.77
C ALA A 8 2.86 13.25 13.21
N MET A 9 2.27 14.18 13.98
CA MET A 9 1.14 15.03 13.56
C MET A 9 1.57 16.30 12.80
N SER A 10 2.85 16.65 12.77
CA SER A 10 3.35 17.83 12.04
C SER A 10 3.68 17.55 10.57
N LEU A 11 3.59 16.28 10.14
CA LEU A 11 3.92 15.89 8.78
C LEU A 11 2.88 16.48 7.82
N HIS A 12 3.34 17.35 6.91
CA HIS A 12 2.45 18.16 6.05
C HIS A 12 1.68 17.31 5.03
N ASN A 13 2.24 16.18 4.59
CA ASN A 13 1.63 15.30 3.56
C ASN A 13 1.68 13.78 3.93
N PRO A 14 0.99 13.34 4.99
CA PRO A 14 1.02 11.95 5.46
C PRO A 14 0.33 10.99 4.50
N ARG A 15 -0.62 11.48 3.71
CA ARG A 15 -1.38 10.69 2.74
C ARG A 15 -0.53 10.27 1.55
N LEU A 16 0.32 11.17 1.06
CA LEU A 16 1.17 10.93 -0.10
C LEU A 16 2.28 9.94 0.23
N LEU A 17 2.86 10.05 1.43
CA LEU A 17 3.84 9.10 1.94
C LEU A 17 3.26 7.68 2.05
N SER A 18 2.08 7.57 2.67
CA SER A 18 1.38 6.28 2.79
C SER A 18 1.02 5.70 1.43
N ALA A 19 0.47 6.50 0.52
CA ALA A 19 0.12 6.07 -0.84
C ALA A 19 1.33 5.51 -1.59
N SER A 20 2.45 6.23 -1.59
CA SER A 20 3.68 5.79 -2.25
C SER A 20 4.24 4.51 -1.61
N TYR A 21 4.30 4.44 -0.29
CA TYR A 21 4.79 3.26 0.43
C TYR A 21 3.98 2.00 0.10
N PHE A 22 2.65 2.07 0.17
CA PHE A 22 1.79 0.93 -0.15
C PHE A 22 1.78 0.58 -1.64
N ALA A 23 1.91 1.56 -2.53
CA ALA A 23 2.06 1.29 -3.96
C ALA A 23 3.34 0.50 -4.26
N PHE A 24 4.49 0.90 -3.67
CA PHE A 24 5.74 0.13 -3.80
C PHE A 24 5.61 -1.27 -3.21
N LEU A 25 5.00 -1.39 -2.02
CA LEU A 25 4.78 -2.69 -1.39
C LEU A 25 3.93 -3.61 -2.26
N ALA A 26 2.89 -3.06 -2.91
CA ALA A 26 2.02 -3.81 -3.81
C ALA A 26 2.75 -4.25 -5.08
N ILE A 27 3.53 -3.38 -5.71
CA ILE A 27 4.34 -3.74 -6.89
C ILE A 27 5.29 -4.90 -6.54
N ILE A 28 6.04 -4.77 -5.44
CA ILE A 28 6.97 -5.82 -5.00
C ILE A 28 6.22 -7.12 -4.67
N GLY A 29 5.10 -7.01 -3.96
CA GLY A 29 4.26 -8.15 -3.60
C GLY A 29 3.71 -8.88 -4.83
N THR A 30 3.20 -8.14 -5.82
CA THR A 30 2.68 -8.72 -7.06
C THR A 30 3.77 -9.42 -7.87
N ILE A 31 4.95 -8.83 -7.99
CA ILE A 31 6.10 -9.47 -8.68
C ILE A 31 6.53 -10.74 -7.93
N LEU A 32 6.56 -10.70 -6.59
CA LEU A 32 6.91 -11.85 -5.76
C LEU A 32 5.90 -13.00 -5.93
N ILE A 33 4.60 -12.68 -5.89
CA ILE A 33 3.52 -13.64 -6.11
C ILE A 33 3.63 -14.24 -7.51
N ASP A 34 3.78 -13.42 -8.54
CA ASP A 34 3.93 -13.88 -9.92
C ASP A 34 5.13 -14.83 -10.08
N THR A 35 6.29 -14.46 -9.52
CA THR A 35 7.49 -15.30 -9.55
C THR A 35 7.28 -16.63 -8.83
N LEU A 36 6.57 -16.64 -7.70
CA LEU A 36 6.21 -17.87 -6.99
C LEU A 36 5.28 -18.75 -7.82
N LEU A 37 4.26 -18.17 -8.48
CA LEU A 37 3.35 -18.91 -9.35
C LEU A 37 4.10 -19.58 -10.51
N VAL A 38 5.02 -18.84 -11.15
CA VAL A 38 5.89 -19.37 -12.20
C VAL A 38 6.76 -20.51 -11.68
N LEU A 39 7.30 -20.39 -10.46
CA LEU A 39 8.10 -21.44 -9.83
C LEU A 39 7.29 -22.73 -9.55
N PHE A 40 5.99 -22.59 -9.27
CA PHE A 40 5.08 -23.72 -9.11
C PHE A 40 4.64 -24.35 -10.44
N GLY A 41 5.15 -23.88 -11.59
CA GLY A 41 4.86 -24.43 -12.90
C GLY A 41 3.55 -23.93 -13.51
N LEU A 42 2.96 -22.87 -12.96
CA LEU A 42 1.89 -22.15 -13.64
C LEU A 42 2.56 -21.28 -14.71
N GLU A 43 2.30 -21.56 -15.99
CA GLU A 43 2.70 -20.67 -17.08
C GLU A 43 2.15 -19.25 -16.83
N GLN A 44 2.68 -18.23 -17.50
CA GLN A 44 2.21 -16.85 -17.36
C GLN A 44 0.76 -16.72 -17.87
N ILE A 45 -0.19 -17.09 -17.01
CA ILE A 45 -1.63 -17.04 -17.26
C ILE A 45 -2.10 -15.59 -17.29
N LEU A 46 -1.38 -14.67 -16.61
CA LEU A 46 -1.76 -13.26 -16.48
C LEU A 46 -0.73 -12.32 -17.14
N PRO A 47 -1.18 -11.23 -17.82
CA PRO A 47 -0.30 -10.16 -18.24
C PRO A 47 0.26 -9.42 -17.02
N VAL A 48 1.49 -9.76 -16.64
CA VAL A 48 2.19 -9.26 -15.44
C VAL A 48 2.20 -7.74 -15.36
N PHE A 49 2.41 -7.06 -16.49
CA PHE A 49 2.41 -5.60 -16.56
C PHE A 49 1.08 -5.01 -16.07
N VAL A 50 -0.05 -5.56 -16.54
CA VAL A 50 -1.39 -5.09 -16.14
C VAL A 50 -1.60 -5.34 -14.65
N ALA A 51 -1.27 -6.54 -14.16
CA ALA A 51 -1.40 -6.90 -12.75
C ALA A 51 -0.60 -5.95 -11.83
N VAL A 52 0.66 -5.67 -12.18
CA VAL A 52 1.54 -4.78 -11.40
C VAL A 52 1.03 -3.33 -11.38
N VAL A 53 0.64 -2.80 -12.54
CA VAL A 53 0.11 -1.43 -12.65
C VAL A 53 -1.18 -1.29 -11.84
N LEU A 54 -2.07 -2.27 -11.95
CA LEU A 54 -3.36 -2.28 -11.25
C LEU A 54 -3.18 -2.43 -9.74
N ALA A 55 -2.26 -3.29 -9.30
CA ALA A 55 -1.93 -3.47 -7.89
C ALA A 55 -1.33 -2.18 -7.29
N GLY A 56 -0.39 -1.55 -7.99
CA GLY A 56 0.19 -0.28 -7.57
C GLY A 56 -0.84 0.83 -7.48
N PHE A 57 -1.73 0.95 -8.48
CA PHE A 57 -2.79 1.95 -8.51
C PHE A 57 -3.80 1.76 -7.38
N THR A 58 -4.36 0.55 -7.23
CA THR A 58 -5.33 0.23 -6.18
C THR A 58 -4.72 0.43 -4.78
N ALA A 59 -3.54 -0.11 -4.52
CA ALA A 59 -2.86 0.06 -3.24
C ALA A 59 -2.49 1.53 -2.97
N GLY A 60 -2.14 2.31 -3.99
CA GLY A 60 -1.89 3.74 -3.86
C GLY A 60 -3.15 4.52 -3.46
N VAL A 61 -4.29 4.27 -4.11
CA VAL A 61 -5.57 4.92 -3.78
C VAL A 61 -6.03 4.56 -2.36
N PHE A 62 -6.01 3.28 -2.00
CA PHE A 62 -6.37 2.85 -0.65
C PHE A 62 -5.37 3.33 0.40
N GLY A 63 -4.07 3.38 0.06
CA GLY A 63 -3.00 3.92 0.90
C GLY A 63 -3.15 5.42 1.14
N PHE A 64 -3.64 6.17 0.16
CA PHE A 64 -3.98 7.59 0.31
C PHE A 64 -5.18 7.79 1.24
N LEU A 65 -6.23 6.98 1.06
CA LEU A 65 -7.48 7.06 1.81
C LEU A 65 -7.27 6.71 3.30
N PHE A 66 -6.53 5.63 3.58
CA PHE A 66 -6.25 5.16 4.93
C PHE A 66 -5.01 5.82 5.56
N GLY A 67 -4.15 6.44 4.77
CA GLY A 67 -2.87 7.01 5.22
C GLY A 67 -3.02 8.04 6.34
N LYS A 68 -4.04 8.91 6.28
CA LYS A 68 -4.30 9.86 7.37
C LYS A 68 -4.63 9.14 8.68
N LYS A 69 -5.46 8.09 8.63
CA LYS A 69 -5.88 7.32 9.83
C LYS A 69 -4.73 6.51 10.42
N ILE A 70 -3.85 5.98 9.57
CA ILE A 70 -2.65 5.23 9.97
C ILE A 70 -1.63 6.15 10.67
N VAL A 71 -1.31 7.29 10.03
CA VAL A 71 -0.26 8.22 10.53
C VAL A 71 -0.73 9.00 11.76
N HIS A 72 -1.95 9.54 11.77
CA HIS A 72 -2.44 10.43 12.84
C HIS A 72 -3.12 9.70 14.02
N CYS A 73 -3.10 8.36 14.10
CA CYS A 73 -3.81 7.66 15.17
C CYS A 73 -3.21 8.01 16.56
N PRO A 74 -3.97 8.37 17.62
CA PRO A 74 -3.39 8.56 18.95
C PRO A 74 -2.97 7.23 19.60
N ARG A 75 -2.03 7.26 20.57
CA ARG A 75 -1.63 6.04 21.32
C ARG A 75 -2.84 5.47 22.11
N PRO A 76 -3.02 4.13 22.24
CA PRO A 76 -2.17 3.02 21.79
C PRO A 76 -2.34 2.71 20.29
N TYR A 77 -1.24 2.82 19.53
CA TYR A 77 -1.30 2.88 18.07
C TYR A 77 -1.05 1.55 17.35
N ARG A 78 -0.28 0.62 17.93
CA ARG A 78 0.17 -0.60 17.22
C ARG A 78 -1.01 -1.45 16.72
N LEU A 79 -1.96 -1.74 17.59
CA LEU A 79 -3.09 -2.62 17.27
C LEU A 79 -4.09 -1.95 16.32
N ARG A 80 -4.38 -0.65 16.54
CA ARG A 80 -5.27 0.12 15.65
C ARG A 80 -4.69 0.29 14.26
N VAL A 81 -3.40 0.61 14.16
CA VAL A 81 -2.70 0.78 12.87
C VAL A 81 -2.60 -0.55 12.13
N PHE A 82 -2.33 -1.65 12.84
CA PHE A 82 -2.38 -2.99 12.26
C PHE A 82 -3.75 -3.31 11.67
N LEU A 83 -4.83 -3.04 12.43
CA LEU A 83 -6.20 -3.23 11.96
C LEU A 83 -6.51 -2.35 10.74
N TYR A 84 -6.03 -1.10 10.71
CA TYR A 84 -6.22 -0.25 9.53
C TYR A 84 -5.52 -0.80 8.29
N GLY A 85 -4.30 -1.33 8.41
CA GLY A 85 -3.61 -1.99 7.29
C GLY A 85 -4.33 -3.26 6.83
N LEU A 86 -4.82 -4.06 7.78
CA LEU A 86 -5.61 -5.26 7.50
C LEU A 86 -6.91 -4.92 6.77
N PHE A 87 -7.70 -3.97 7.28
CA PHE A 87 -8.94 -3.52 6.65
C PHE A 87 -8.69 -2.88 5.29
N MET A 88 -7.59 -2.14 5.14
CA MET A 88 -7.20 -1.54 3.88
C MET A 88 -6.98 -2.62 2.81
N THR A 89 -6.22 -3.67 3.11
CA THR A 89 -5.97 -4.77 2.16
C THR A 89 -7.23 -5.59 1.89
N LEU A 90 -8.03 -5.87 2.92
CA LEU A 90 -9.33 -6.55 2.76
C LEU A 90 -10.25 -5.79 1.80
N SER A 91 -10.25 -4.46 1.89
CA SER A 91 -11.09 -3.60 1.06
C SER A 91 -10.49 -3.41 -0.33
N ALA A 92 -9.16 -3.42 -0.46
CA ALA A 92 -8.48 -3.24 -1.75
C ALA A 92 -8.56 -4.50 -2.63
N LEU A 93 -8.53 -5.71 -2.05
CA LEU A 93 -8.61 -6.98 -2.79
C LEU A 93 -9.82 -7.07 -3.74
N PRO A 94 -11.08 -6.88 -3.27
CA PRO A 94 -12.24 -7.00 -4.16
C PRO A 94 -12.23 -5.96 -5.27
N PHE A 95 -11.71 -4.75 -5.01
CA PHE A 95 -11.57 -3.74 -6.04
C PHE A 95 -10.49 -4.12 -7.06
N TYR A 96 -9.36 -4.67 -6.61
CA TYR A 96 -8.31 -5.17 -7.50
C TYR A 96 -8.83 -6.31 -8.36
N ASP A 97 -9.43 -7.35 -7.77
CA ASP A 97 -9.95 -8.52 -8.49
C ASP A 97 -11.05 -8.12 -9.49
N PHE A 98 -11.95 -7.21 -9.11
CA PHE A 98 -13.00 -6.72 -10.00
C PHE A 98 -12.42 -5.96 -11.19
N LEU A 99 -11.49 -5.03 -10.94
CA LEU A 99 -10.87 -4.21 -11.97
C LEU A 99 -9.99 -5.08 -12.89
N PHE A 100 -9.35 -6.10 -12.32
CA PHE A 100 -8.55 -7.06 -13.06
C PHE A 100 -9.41 -7.89 -14.01
N LEU A 101 -10.52 -8.46 -13.52
CA LEU A 101 -11.46 -9.21 -14.36
C LEU A 101 -12.12 -8.33 -15.43
N TYR A 102 -12.42 -7.08 -15.11
CA TYR A 102 -12.98 -6.14 -16.07
C TYR A 102 -12.03 -5.92 -17.27
N ILE A 103 -10.74 -5.74 -16.99
CA ILE A 103 -9.71 -5.62 -18.04
C ILE A 103 -9.55 -6.96 -18.77
N LEU A 104 -9.54 -8.08 -18.03
CA LEU A 104 -9.36 -9.41 -18.63
C LEU A 104 -10.51 -9.80 -19.57
N LYS A 105 -11.73 -9.29 -19.34
CA LYS A 105 -12.87 -9.50 -20.24
C LYS A 105 -12.61 -8.97 -21.65
N GLU A 106 -11.78 -7.95 -21.77
CA GLU A 106 -11.43 -7.34 -23.06
C GLU A 106 -10.35 -8.14 -23.80
N TYR A 107 -9.68 -9.05 -23.11
CA TYR A 107 -8.77 -10.06 -23.66
C TYR A 107 -9.54 -11.37 -23.87
N ASP A 108 -10.26 -11.48 -24.98
CA ASP A 108 -11.17 -12.60 -25.36
C ASP A 108 -10.61 -14.01 -25.07
N THR A 109 -9.29 -14.20 -25.18
CA THR A 109 -8.61 -15.50 -25.09
C THR A 109 -8.76 -16.23 -23.74
N TYR A 110 -9.04 -15.51 -22.65
CA TYR A 110 -9.05 -16.10 -21.30
C TYR A 110 -10.45 -16.43 -20.78
N LEU A 111 -11.50 -15.78 -21.30
CA LEU A 111 -12.88 -16.04 -20.91
C LEU A 111 -13.49 -17.23 -21.65
N GLU A 112 -12.91 -17.69 -22.76
CA GLU A 112 -13.37 -18.89 -23.48
C GLU A 112 -13.21 -20.19 -22.66
N LEU A 113 -12.29 -20.21 -21.68
CA LEU A 113 -12.13 -21.35 -20.76
C LEU A 113 -13.26 -21.44 -19.72
N ILE A 114 -14.04 -20.38 -19.53
CA ILE A 114 -15.11 -20.34 -18.55
C ILE A 114 -16.40 -20.84 -19.21
N PRO A 115 -17.07 -21.86 -18.64
CA PRO A 115 -18.32 -22.36 -19.20
C PRO A 115 -19.34 -21.22 -19.31
N HIS A 116 -19.91 -21.02 -20.51
CA HIS A 116 -20.96 -20.03 -20.80
C HIS A 116 -22.18 -20.11 -19.84
N SER A 117 -22.31 -21.19 -19.08
CA SER A 117 -23.39 -21.42 -18.12
C SER A 117 -23.23 -20.69 -16.78
N HIS A 118 -22.04 -20.20 -16.44
CA HIS A 118 -21.81 -19.48 -15.18
C HIS A 118 -21.89 -17.97 -15.39
N SER A 119 -22.69 -17.28 -14.56
CA SER A 119 -22.71 -15.82 -14.56
C SER A 119 -21.33 -15.28 -14.19
N LEU A 120 -20.88 -14.21 -14.84
CA LEU A 120 -19.60 -13.53 -14.54
C LEU A 120 -19.47 -13.17 -13.04
N ILE A 121 -20.60 -12.88 -12.39
CA ILE A 121 -20.69 -12.64 -10.95
C ILE A 121 -20.31 -13.87 -10.12
N SER A 122 -20.76 -15.06 -10.52
CA SER A 122 -20.43 -16.31 -9.82
C SER A 122 -18.95 -16.64 -9.93
N VAL A 123 -18.35 -16.41 -11.11
CA VAL A 123 -16.92 -16.61 -11.34
C VAL A 123 -16.09 -15.60 -10.54
N TYR A 124 -16.50 -14.33 -10.53
CA TYR A 124 -15.86 -13.30 -9.70
C TYR A 124 -15.91 -13.67 -8.21
N LEU A 125 -17.07 -14.06 -7.67
CA LEU A 125 -17.20 -14.49 -6.28
C LEU A 125 -16.31 -15.70 -5.96
N PHE A 126 -16.21 -16.67 -6.88
CA PHE A 126 -15.35 -17.83 -6.71
C PHE A 126 -13.86 -17.46 -6.69
N ILE A 127 -13.41 -16.63 -7.63
CA ILE A 127 -12.02 -16.14 -7.68
C ILE A 127 -11.71 -15.32 -6.44
N LEU A 128 -12.59 -14.40 -6.06
CA LEU A 128 -12.44 -13.55 -4.89
C LEU A 128 -12.28 -14.39 -3.61
N ILE A 129 -13.15 -15.39 -3.40
CA ILE A 129 -13.08 -16.25 -2.20
C ILE A 129 -11.77 -17.05 -2.18
N ASN A 130 -11.39 -17.67 -3.30
CA ASN A 130 -10.14 -18.45 -3.36
C ASN A 130 -8.90 -17.57 -3.18
N SER A 131 -8.83 -16.43 -3.87
CA SER A 131 -7.75 -15.45 -3.75
C SER A 131 -7.62 -14.94 -2.31
N PHE A 132 -8.76 -14.67 -1.67
CA PHE A 132 -8.81 -14.20 -0.29
C PHE A 132 -8.28 -15.21 0.72
N ILE A 133 -8.65 -16.50 0.58
CA ILE A 133 -8.22 -17.58 1.47
C ILE A 133 -6.73 -17.88 1.30
N ILE A 134 -6.27 -17.98 0.04
CA ILE A 134 -4.91 -18.45 -0.26
C ILE A 134 -3.88 -17.32 -0.06
N VAL A 135 -4.15 -16.13 -0.61
CA VAL A 135 -3.18 -15.04 -0.71
C VAL A 135 -3.61 -13.84 0.13
N GLY A 136 -4.89 -13.53 0.16
CA GLY A 136 -5.45 -12.36 0.85
C GLY A 136 -5.15 -12.34 2.35
N TRP A 137 -5.20 -13.49 3.02
CA TRP A 137 -4.91 -13.58 4.45
C TRP A 137 -3.45 -13.23 4.77
N TRP A 138 -2.50 -13.76 3.99
CA TRP A 138 -1.08 -13.46 4.14
C TRP A 138 -0.77 -12.00 3.82
N LEU A 139 -1.35 -11.48 2.73
CA LEU A 139 -1.19 -10.07 2.34
C LEU A 139 -1.76 -9.12 3.39
N ALA A 140 -2.90 -9.45 4.00
CA ALA A 140 -3.52 -8.62 5.02
C ALA A 140 -2.67 -8.54 6.29
N ILE A 141 -2.04 -9.66 6.69
CA ILE A 141 -1.10 -9.68 7.82
C ILE A 141 0.15 -8.86 7.51
N LEU A 142 0.74 -9.06 6.32
CA LEU A 142 1.92 -8.31 5.87
C LEU A 142 1.64 -6.80 5.80
N SER A 143 0.47 -6.41 5.28
CA SER A 143 0.03 -5.02 5.21
C SER A 143 -0.18 -4.40 6.59
N GLY A 144 -0.80 -5.13 7.52
CA GLY A 144 -0.93 -4.70 8.91
C GLY A 144 0.43 -4.44 9.56
N LEU A 145 1.40 -5.33 9.34
CA LEU A 145 2.77 -5.18 9.84
C LEU A 145 3.48 -3.98 9.17
N ALA A 146 3.31 -3.83 7.87
CA ALA A 146 3.85 -2.73 7.08
C ALA A 146 3.29 -1.37 7.55
N ALA A 147 2.01 -1.29 7.92
CA ALA A 147 1.41 -0.08 8.47
C ALA A 147 2.03 0.29 9.84
N VAL A 148 2.29 -0.71 10.69
CA VAL A 148 2.97 -0.50 11.98
C VAL A 148 4.41 -0.02 11.76
N TYR A 149 5.12 -0.59 10.78
CA TYR A 149 6.48 -0.20 10.43
C TYR A 149 6.55 1.23 9.86
N LEU A 150 5.64 1.56 8.92
CA LEU A 150 5.49 2.89 8.33
C LEU A 150 5.39 3.96 9.41
N ARG A 151 4.51 3.76 10.38
CA ARG A 151 4.34 4.71 11.48
C ARG A 151 5.49 4.69 12.49
N GLY A 152 5.99 3.51 12.84
CA GLY A 152 6.96 3.34 13.91
C GLY A 152 8.36 3.84 13.55
N HIS A 153 8.78 3.59 12.31
CA HIS A 153 10.15 3.82 11.87
C HIS A 153 10.24 4.89 10.77
N LEU A 154 9.41 4.78 9.72
CA LEU A 154 9.51 5.67 8.56
C LEU A 154 9.14 7.12 8.90
N VAL A 155 8.04 7.34 9.62
CA VAL A 155 7.62 8.68 10.05
C VAL A 155 8.66 9.34 10.96
N TYR A 156 9.32 8.55 11.83
CA TYR A 156 10.34 9.08 12.73
C TYR A 156 11.61 9.51 11.98
N ILE A 157 12.05 8.72 11.00
CA ILE A 157 13.20 9.07 10.14
C ILE A 157 12.92 10.33 9.33
N ILE A 158 11.76 10.43 8.70
CA ILE A 158 11.39 11.57 7.86
C ILE A 158 11.34 12.85 8.69
N LEU A 159 10.74 12.78 9.88
CA LEU A 159 10.69 13.94 10.76
C LEU A 159 12.08 14.38 11.23
N HIS A 160 12.96 13.42 11.55
CA HIS A 160 14.33 13.74 11.94
C HIS A 160 15.09 14.44 10.80
N SER A 161 14.91 13.98 9.56
CA SER A 161 15.53 14.62 8.39
C SER A 161 14.98 16.02 8.08
N GLU A 162 13.68 16.25 8.26
CA GLU A 162 13.05 17.58 8.08
C GLU A 162 13.55 18.58 9.13
N LEU A 163 13.65 18.15 10.40
CA LEU A 163 14.21 18.95 11.50
C LEU A 163 15.66 19.34 11.21
N GLU A 164 16.48 18.39 10.76
CA GLU A 164 17.89 18.62 10.43
C GLU A 164 18.04 19.62 9.26
N GLN A 165 17.23 19.47 8.20
CA GLN A 165 17.22 20.41 7.06
C GLN A 165 16.78 21.82 7.46
N HIS A 166 15.80 21.93 8.35
CA HIS A 166 15.33 23.22 8.84
C HIS A 166 16.44 23.94 9.65
N ASP A 167 17.17 23.21 10.50
CA ASP A 167 18.31 23.74 11.24
C ASP A 167 19.44 24.20 10.31
N PHE A 168 19.75 23.44 9.26
CA PHE A 168 20.72 23.86 8.25
C PHE A 168 20.29 25.15 7.54
N CYS A 169 19.01 25.31 7.22
CA CYS A 169 18.49 26.51 6.56
C CYS A 169 18.55 27.75 7.46
N ILE A 170 18.21 27.60 8.75
CA ILE A 170 18.35 28.67 9.75
C ILE A 170 19.82 29.07 9.90
N LYS A 171 20.72 28.09 10.06
CA LYS A 171 22.17 28.33 10.21
C LYS A 171 22.76 29.04 9.00
N ARG A 172 22.28 28.71 7.78
CA ARG A 172 22.74 29.37 6.54
C ARG A 172 22.28 30.84 6.47
N LYS A 173 21.06 31.14 6.91
CA LYS A 173 20.51 32.51 6.96
C LYS A 173 21.20 33.41 7.98
N THR A 174 21.60 32.87 9.14
CA THR A 174 22.35 33.63 10.15
C THR A 174 23.79 33.92 9.69
N ILE A 175 24.47 32.97 9.06
CA ILE A 175 25.82 33.18 8.50
C ILE A 175 25.82 34.25 7.39
N THR A 176 24.80 34.25 6.52
CA THR A 176 24.71 35.27 5.44
C THR A 176 24.33 36.66 5.94
N ARG A 177 23.66 36.79 7.09
CA ARG A 177 23.44 38.09 7.74
C ARG A 177 24.70 38.64 8.39
N HIS A 178 25.51 37.78 9.00
CA HIS A 178 26.72 38.22 9.70
C HIS A 178 27.83 38.72 8.75
N LYS A 179 27.87 38.20 7.51
CA LYS A 179 28.78 38.67 6.45
C LYS A 179 28.39 40.01 5.80
N ARG A 180 27.23 40.56 6.15
CA ARG A 180 26.69 41.81 5.57
C ARG A 180 26.80 43.02 6.51
N LEU A 181 27.36 42.82 7.71
CA LEU A 181 27.72 43.85 8.70
C LEU A 181 29.24 43.92 8.76
#